data_AF-A0A0R2A604-F1
#
_entry.id   AF-A0A0R2A604-F1
#
_cell.length_a   1.000
_cell.length_b   1.000
_cell.length_c   1.000
_cell.angle_alpha   90.00
_cell.angle_beta   90.00
_cell.angle_gamma   90.00
#
_symmetry.space_group_name_H-M   'P 1'
#
loop_
_entity.id
_entity.type
_entity.pdbx_description
1 polymer ?
#
loop_
_entity_poly.entity_id
_entity_poly.type
_entity_poly.pdbx_seq_one_letter_code
_entity_poly.pdbx_strand_id
1 'polypeptide(L)'
;MARPCGIESILVMKFTFLLINSEIVALLLWTLLHLLAFTSRVRYKPYRRGGQELLDKLLTKRTVQIVNGNDLNWSDAIKLSAQPLVNNGSVKETYVQAMLDTVIEKGPYFNIVSRIVLAHSRLEAGVNKISLSLLKTDQAVNLVNPDHPVNLWFVLAATDNQTHLSVIQGLMELLMNEQKVQAMCNATKVEQLLEIIGTK
;
A
#
# COMPACT_ATOMS: atom_id res chain seq x y z
N MET A 1 -2.51 -14.57 -59.08
CA MET A 1 -2.22 -15.83 -58.35
C MET A 1 -1.67 -15.47 -56.98
N ALA A 2 -2.28 -16.02 -55.93
CA ALA A 2 -1.91 -15.84 -54.53
C ALA A 2 -1.34 -17.16 -53.98
N ARG A 3 -0.36 -17.11 -53.07
CA ARG A 3 -0.52 -17.45 -51.63
C ARG A 3 0.84 -17.58 -50.87
N PRO A 4 0.82 -17.48 -49.53
CA PRO A 4 1.94 -17.11 -48.64
C PRO A 4 2.27 -18.14 -47.52
N CYS A 5 3.28 -17.87 -46.66
CA CYS A 5 3.50 -18.43 -45.29
C CYS A 5 4.74 -17.75 -44.64
N GLY A 6 4.89 -17.36 -43.37
CA GLY A 6 4.07 -17.29 -42.13
C GLY A 6 4.66 -16.20 -41.19
N ILE A 7 3.91 -15.41 -40.39
CA ILE A 7 3.41 -15.60 -38.99
C ILE A 7 4.53 -16.15 -38.05
N GLU A 8 4.95 -15.52 -36.94
CA GLU A 8 4.17 -14.90 -35.88
C GLU A 8 4.82 -13.68 -35.20
N SER A 9 3.99 -12.68 -34.90
CA SER A 9 4.18 -11.66 -33.87
C SER A 9 2.77 -11.27 -33.42
N ILE A 10 2.62 -10.89 -32.14
CA ILE A 10 1.42 -10.35 -31.49
C ILE A 10 0.56 -11.42 -30.79
N LEU A 11 0.94 -11.71 -29.55
CA LEU A 11 0.05 -12.31 -28.55
C LEU A 11 -0.46 -11.19 -27.63
N VAL A 12 -1.76 -11.28 -27.34
CA VAL A 12 -2.54 -10.62 -26.28
C VAL A 12 -3.39 -9.40 -26.70
N MET A 13 -4.71 -9.67 -26.63
CA MET A 13 -5.85 -8.75 -26.44
C MET A 13 -6.37 -7.94 -27.63
N LYS A 14 -7.09 -8.65 -28.50
CA LYS A 14 -8.38 -8.21 -29.02
C LYS A 14 -9.32 -9.40 -29.14
N PHE A 15 -10.14 -9.65 -28.13
CA PHE A 15 -11.42 -10.37 -28.27
C PHE A 15 -12.28 -10.08 -27.05
N THR A 16 -12.90 -8.91 -27.05
CA THR A 16 -14.22 -8.75 -26.42
C THR A 16 -15.26 -8.97 -27.51
N PHE A 17 -16.40 -9.55 -27.13
CA PHE A 17 -17.61 -9.76 -27.92
C PHE A 17 -17.70 -11.04 -28.78
N LEU A 18 -18.16 -12.14 -28.17
CA LEU A 18 -19.38 -12.86 -28.56
C LEU A 18 -19.69 -14.01 -27.57
N LEU A 19 -20.99 -14.21 -27.30
CA LEU A 19 -21.63 -15.31 -26.54
C LEU A 19 -21.72 -15.14 -25.01
N ILE A 20 -22.51 -14.14 -24.62
CA ILE A 20 -23.34 -14.20 -23.42
C ILE A 20 -24.56 -15.07 -23.76
N ASN A 21 -24.77 -16.13 -22.95
CA ASN A 21 -26.02 -16.83 -22.62
C ASN A 21 -25.85 -18.36 -22.64
N SER A 22 -25.53 -18.93 -21.49
CA SER A 22 -26.10 -20.20 -21.05
C SER A 22 -25.78 -20.37 -19.57
N GLU A 23 -26.75 -20.86 -18.80
CA GLU A 23 -26.57 -21.23 -17.38
C GLU A 23 -25.39 -22.21 -17.16
N ILE A 24 -24.92 -22.84 -18.23
CA ILE A 24 -23.75 -23.70 -18.29
C ILE A 24 -22.47 -22.95 -17.89
N VAL A 25 -22.28 -21.68 -18.27
CA VAL A 25 -21.08 -20.90 -17.87
C VAL A 25 -21.09 -20.59 -16.38
N ALA A 26 -22.27 -20.30 -15.81
CA ALA A 26 -22.43 -20.09 -14.37
C ALA A 26 -22.20 -21.39 -13.58
N LEU A 27 -22.74 -22.52 -14.07
CA LEU A 27 -22.52 -23.86 -13.49
C LEU A 27 -21.05 -24.29 -13.57
N LEU A 28 -20.35 -23.99 -14.67
CA LEU A 28 -18.92 -24.28 -14.84
C LEU A 28 -18.05 -23.40 -13.94
N LEU A 29 -18.35 -22.11 -13.81
CA LEU A 29 -17.66 -21.23 -12.87
C LEU A 29 -17.92 -21.66 -11.41
N TRP A 30 -19.15 -22.06 -11.08
CA TRP A 30 -19.51 -22.47 -9.72
C TRP A 30 -18.90 -23.82 -9.32
N THR A 31 -18.89 -24.79 -10.24
CA THR A 31 -18.25 -26.10 -10.04
C THR A 31 -16.74 -25.97 -9.97
N LEU A 32 -16.11 -25.13 -10.80
CA LEU A 32 -14.69 -24.85 -10.72
C LEU A 32 -14.31 -24.15 -9.41
N LEU A 33 -15.14 -23.22 -8.91
CA LEU A 33 -14.95 -22.59 -7.60
C LEU A 33 -15.03 -23.62 -6.46
N HIS A 34 -15.98 -24.55 -6.53
CA HIS A 34 -16.14 -25.61 -5.52
C HIS A 34 -15.01 -26.65 -5.57
N LEU A 35 -14.50 -26.98 -6.76
CA LEU A 35 -13.38 -27.92 -6.91
C LEU A 35 -12.06 -27.32 -6.36
N LEU A 36 -11.84 -26.02 -6.56
CA LEU A 36 -10.70 -25.28 -5.99
C LEU A 36 -10.82 -25.12 -4.47
N ALA A 37 -12.03 -24.96 -3.94
CA ALA A 37 -12.30 -24.94 -2.50
C ALA A 37 -12.09 -26.31 -1.83
N PHE A 38 -12.26 -27.42 -2.57
CA PHE A 38 -12.10 -28.78 -2.04
C PHE A 38 -10.65 -29.31 -2.10
N THR A 39 -9.86 -28.88 -3.09
CA THR A 39 -8.48 -29.36 -3.31
C THR A 39 -7.43 -28.55 -2.55
N SER A 40 -7.75 -27.34 -2.11
CA SER A 40 -6.92 -26.62 -1.16
C SER A 40 -7.24 -27.04 0.27
N ARG A 41 -6.61 -28.13 0.74
CA ARG A 41 -6.27 -28.27 2.17
C ARG A 41 -5.21 -27.23 2.60
N VAL A 42 -5.28 -26.01 2.08
CA VAL A 42 -4.70 -24.86 2.76
C VAL A 42 -5.68 -24.59 3.89
N ARG A 43 -5.34 -25.11 5.06
CA ARG A 43 -6.04 -24.75 6.29
C ARG A 43 -5.88 -23.24 6.45
N TYR A 44 -6.88 -22.48 6.01
CA TYR A 44 -6.97 -21.05 6.30
C TYR A 44 -7.05 -20.93 7.82
N LYS A 45 -5.90 -20.69 8.44
CA LYS A 45 -5.82 -20.31 9.85
C LYS A 45 -6.27 -18.85 9.87
N PRO A 46 -7.43 -18.50 10.46
CA PRO A 46 -7.75 -17.10 10.69
C PRO A 46 -6.60 -16.52 11.51
N TYR A 47 -5.79 -15.67 10.87
CA TYR A 47 -4.65 -15.06 11.52
C TYR A 47 -5.21 -14.07 12.54
N ARG A 48 -4.90 -14.31 13.81
CA ARG A 48 -5.45 -13.54 14.94
C ARG A 48 -5.05 -12.07 14.81
N ARG A 49 -6.02 -11.16 15.00
CA ARG A 49 -6.06 -9.76 15.55
C ARG A 49 -4.79 -8.89 15.72
N GLY A 50 -3.58 -9.37 15.49
CA GLY A 50 -2.32 -8.72 15.83
C GLY A 50 -1.97 -7.55 14.91
N GLY A 51 -2.47 -7.52 13.67
CA GLY A 51 -2.28 -6.38 12.77
C GLY A 51 -2.82 -5.08 13.37
N GLN A 52 -4.07 -5.08 13.83
CA GLN A 52 -4.69 -3.91 14.46
C GLN A 52 -3.99 -3.51 15.77
N GLU A 53 -3.58 -4.49 16.60
CA GLU A 53 -2.83 -4.23 17.83
C GLU A 53 -1.45 -3.59 17.55
N LEU A 54 -0.81 -3.98 16.45
CA LEU A 54 0.45 -3.37 16.01
C LEU A 54 0.22 -1.94 15.49
N LEU A 55 -0.84 -1.68 14.73
CA LEU A 55 -1.15 -0.32 14.30
C LEU A 55 -1.35 0.62 15.49
N ASP A 56 -2.11 0.19 16.51
CA ASP A 56 -2.32 0.94 17.76
C ASP A 56 -1.02 1.29 18.48
N LYS A 57 -0.05 0.37 18.51
CA LYS A 57 1.25 0.60 19.14
C LYS A 57 2.19 1.50 18.33
N LEU A 58 2.08 1.48 17.01
CA LEU A 58 3.05 2.14 16.13
C LEU A 58 2.60 3.52 15.66
N LEU A 59 1.29 3.72 15.43
CA LEU A 59 0.71 5.00 15.03
C LEU A 59 0.22 5.75 16.26
N THR A 60 0.98 6.77 16.64
CA THR A 60 0.74 7.59 17.84
C THR A 60 0.82 9.07 17.48
N LYS A 61 0.47 9.96 18.41
CA LYS A 61 0.67 11.41 18.23
C LYS A 61 2.12 11.81 17.90
N ARG A 62 3.10 10.94 18.19
CA ARG A 62 4.51 11.19 17.89
C ARG A 62 4.92 10.75 16.49
N THR A 63 4.17 9.85 15.86
CA THR A 63 4.48 9.26 14.55
C THR A 63 3.46 9.63 13.47
N VAL A 64 2.40 10.34 13.83
CA VAL A 64 1.38 10.87 12.92
C VAL A 64 1.51 12.39 12.83
N GLN A 65 1.50 12.92 11.61
CA GLN A 65 1.65 14.33 11.31
C GLN A 65 0.64 14.78 10.25
N ILE A 66 0.23 16.06 10.31
CA ILE A 66 -0.56 16.72 9.26
C ILE A 66 0.21 17.96 8.81
N VAL A 67 0.37 18.14 7.50
CA VAL A 67 1.07 19.30 6.91
C VAL A 67 0.34 19.84 5.68
N ASN A 68 0.66 21.08 5.31
CA ASN A 68 0.24 21.64 4.04
C ASN A 68 1.03 20.97 2.89
N GLY A 69 0.34 20.59 1.81
CA GLY A 69 0.95 19.88 0.68
C GLY A 69 1.42 20.77 -0.47
N ASN A 70 1.04 22.05 -0.53
CA ASN A 70 1.22 22.89 -1.72
C ASN A 70 2.69 23.13 -2.11
N ASP A 71 3.58 23.19 -1.12
CA ASP A 71 5.01 23.49 -1.33
C ASP A 71 5.88 22.23 -1.25
N LEU A 72 5.27 21.05 -1.23
CA LEU A 72 5.98 19.77 -1.10
C LEU A 72 6.05 19.06 -2.44
N ASN A 73 7.23 18.53 -2.77
CA ASN A 73 7.35 17.47 -3.75
C ASN A 73 7.27 16.09 -3.06
N TRP A 74 7.19 15.02 -3.85
CA TRP A 74 7.09 13.66 -3.34
C TRP A 74 8.28 13.27 -2.44
N SER A 75 9.48 13.78 -2.72
CA SER A 75 10.68 13.47 -1.94
C SER A 75 10.62 14.13 -0.56
N ASP A 76 10.08 15.35 -0.49
CA ASP A 76 9.85 16.06 0.77
C ASP A 76 8.80 15.33 1.61
N ALA A 77 7.72 14.84 0.99
CA ALA A 77 6.69 14.08 1.68
C ALA A 77 7.24 12.74 2.26
N ILE A 78 8.13 12.04 1.53
CA ILE A 78 8.80 10.83 2.06
C ILE A 78 9.74 11.20 3.23
N LYS A 79 10.53 12.26 3.12
CA LYS A 79 11.42 12.70 4.21
C LYS A 79 10.63 13.09 5.46
N LEU A 80 9.59 13.91 5.30
CA LEU A 80 8.73 14.36 6.39
C LEU A 80 7.97 13.21 7.05
N SER A 81 7.48 12.24 6.27
CA SER A 81 6.82 11.06 6.82
C SER A 81 7.80 10.17 7.60
N ALA A 82 9.06 10.06 7.17
CA ALA A 82 10.10 9.31 7.88
C ALA A 82 10.67 10.04 9.12
N GLN A 83 10.60 11.37 9.16
CA GLN A 83 11.26 12.19 10.19
C GLN A 83 10.98 11.75 11.63
N PRO A 84 9.75 11.39 12.05
CA PRO A 84 9.51 10.89 13.40
C PRO A 84 10.28 9.63 13.75
N LEU A 85 10.48 8.75 12.77
CA LEU A 85 11.16 7.47 12.92
C LEU A 85 12.68 7.65 12.96
N VAL A 86 13.19 8.67 12.27
CA VAL A 86 14.59 9.08 12.39
C VAL A 86 14.82 9.71 13.77
N ASN A 87 13.97 10.65 14.17
CA ASN A 87 14.10 11.40 15.43
C ASN A 87 14.09 10.48 16.67
N ASN A 88 13.28 9.41 16.64
CA ASN A 88 13.22 8.44 17.74
C ASN A 88 14.24 7.29 17.61
N GLY A 89 15.07 7.31 16.58
CA GLY A 89 16.12 6.33 16.30
C GLY A 89 15.63 4.97 15.81
N SER A 90 14.38 4.84 15.35
CA SER A 90 13.87 3.57 14.79
C SER A 90 14.49 3.24 13.44
N VAL A 91 14.83 4.27 12.65
CA VAL A 91 15.54 4.15 11.37
C VAL A 91 16.68 5.17 11.28
N LYS A 92 17.66 4.89 10.43
CA LYS A 92 18.74 5.82 10.08
C LYS A 92 18.38 6.66 8.85
N GLU A 93 19.05 7.79 8.66
CA GLU A 93 18.91 8.62 7.44
C GLU A 93 19.21 7.82 6.16
N THR A 94 20.10 6.84 6.23
CA THR A 94 20.40 5.92 5.12
C THR A 94 19.18 5.13 4.65
N TYR A 95 18.23 4.86 5.55
CA TYR A 95 16.98 4.19 5.21
C TYR A 95 16.06 5.11 4.40
N VAL A 96 16.02 6.40 4.76
CA VAL A 96 15.26 7.43 4.02
C VAL A 96 15.85 7.59 2.63
N GLN A 97 17.18 7.72 2.53
CA GLN A 97 17.85 7.83 1.24
C GLN A 97 17.57 6.61 0.36
N ALA A 98 17.63 5.39 0.91
CA ALA A 98 17.33 4.17 0.16
C ALA A 98 15.89 4.13 -0.37
N MET A 99 14.91 4.70 0.35
CA MET A 99 13.54 4.84 -0.17
C MET A 99 13.48 5.79 -1.37
N LEU A 100 14.15 6.95 -1.28
CA LEU A 100 14.20 7.94 -2.35
C LEU A 100 14.87 7.37 -3.61
N ASP A 101 16.02 6.72 -3.44
CA ASP A 101 16.76 6.07 -4.53
C ASP A 101 15.89 5.03 -5.22
N THR A 102 15.12 4.24 -4.45
CA THR A 102 14.26 3.23 -5.06
C THR A 102 13.11 3.85 -5.87
N VAL A 103 12.56 5.01 -5.47
CA VAL A 103 11.56 5.73 -6.29
C VAL A 103 12.20 6.24 -7.59
N ILE A 104 13.43 6.75 -7.54
CA ILE A 104 14.16 7.23 -8.71
C ILE A 104 14.47 6.08 -9.67
N GLU A 105 14.92 4.94 -9.15
CA GLU A 105 15.34 3.78 -9.94
C GLU A 105 14.15 2.98 -10.52
N LYS A 106 13.08 2.79 -9.72
CA LYS A 106 11.99 1.86 -10.05
C LYS A 106 10.66 2.55 -10.33
N GLY A 107 10.60 3.87 -10.18
CA GLY A 107 9.36 4.63 -10.32
C GLY A 107 8.42 4.47 -9.10
N PRO A 108 7.13 4.80 -9.24
CA PRO A 108 6.18 4.91 -8.13
C PRO A 108 5.66 3.56 -7.60
N TYR A 109 6.54 2.58 -7.36
CA TYR A 109 6.18 1.22 -6.93
C TYR A 109 5.50 1.17 -5.55
N PHE A 110 5.57 2.26 -4.77
CA PHE A 110 4.92 2.40 -3.46
C PHE A 110 3.45 2.78 -3.52
N ASN A 111 2.90 3.02 -4.70
CA ASN A 111 1.49 3.32 -4.87
C ASN A 111 0.67 2.02 -4.71
N ILE A 112 0.01 1.85 -3.57
CA ILE A 112 -0.80 0.65 -3.28
C ILE A 112 -2.26 0.88 -3.68
N VAL A 113 -2.81 2.05 -3.34
CA VAL A 113 -4.20 2.46 -3.61
C VAL A 113 -4.21 3.96 -3.91
N SER A 114 -5.21 4.44 -4.65
CA SER A 114 -5.43 5.88 -4.88
C SER A 114 -5.28 6.69 -3.59
N ARG A 115 -4.53 7.79 -3.66
CA ARG A 115 -4.20 8.70 -2.54
C ARG A 115 -3.23 8.20 -1.48
N ILE A 116 -2.71 6.98 -1.59
CA ILE A 116 -1.92 6.35 -0.53
C ILE A 116 -0.57 5.85 -1.03
N VAL A 117 0.49 6.21 -0.31
CA VAL A 117 1.85 5.69 -0.48
C VAL A 117 2.27 4.91 0.75
N LEU A 118 2.87 3.74 0.56
CA LEU A 118 3.56 2.99 1.62
C LEU A 118 5.04 2.86 1.28
N ALA A 119 5.82 3.86 1.67
CA ALA A 119 7.27 3.87 1.49
C ALA A 119 7.94 2.91 2.47
N HIS A 120 8.82 2.05 1.94
CA HIS A 120 9.62 1.11 2.71
C HIS A 120 10.88 0.71 1.92
N SER A 121 11.95 0.35 2.61
CA SER A 121 13.16 -0.17 1.98
C SER A 121 13.61 -1.46 2.68
N ARG A 122 14.75 -2.01 2.26
CA ARG A 122 15.32 -3.19 2.87
C ARG A 122 15.88 -2.88 4.26
N LEU A 123 15.81 -3.88 5.14
CA LEU A 123 16.29 -3.86 6.53
C LEU A 123 17.72 -3.33 6.67
N GLU A 124 18.59 -3.83 5.78
CA GLU A 124 20.02 -3.57 5.78
C GLU A 124 20.35 -2.09 5.50
N ALA A 125 19.38 -1.31 5.00
CA ALA A 125 19.53 0.12 4.78
C ALA A 125 19.48 0.95 6.07
N GLY A 126 19.24 0.33 7.23
CA GLY A 126 19.42 0.99 8.54
C GLY A 126 18.18 1.01 9.42
N VAL A 127 17.44 -0.11 9.48
CA VAL A 127 16.33 -0.27 10.44
C VAL A 127 16.87 -0.76 11.78
N ASN A 128 16.50 -0.08 12.86
CA ASN A 128 16.84 -0.48 14.23
C ASN A 128 15.65 -1.13 14.96
N LYS A 129 14.42 -0.70 14.66
CA LYS A 129 13.19 -1.14 15.35
C LYS A 129 12.00 -1.17 14.39
N ILE A 130 11.05 -2.07 14.66
CA ILE A 130 9.73 -2.03 14.03
C ILE A 130 9.09 -0.66 14.30
N SER A 131 8.67 0.00 13.22
CA SER A 131 8.10 1.34 13.29
C SER A 131 7.21 1.64 12.09
N LEU A 132 6.20 2.46 12.33
CA LEU A 132 5.27 2.96 11.32
C LEU A 132 4.99 4.43 11.61
N SER A 133 4.97 5.25 10.57
CA SER A 133 4.54 6.65 10.65
C SER A 133 3.54 6.97 9.55
N LEU A 134 2.80 8.06 9.75
CA LEU A 134 1.84 8.60 8.80
C LEU A 134 2.02 10.11 8.70
N LEU A 135 2.26 10.60 7.49
CA LEU A 135 2.08 12.01 7.14
C LEU A 135 0.82 12.14 6.30
N LYS A 136 -0.11 13.00 6.74
CA LYS A 136 -1.24 13.42 5.93
C LYS A 136 -0.96 14.81 5.36
N THR A 137 -1.12 14.98 4.05
CA THR A 137 -1.06 16.29 3.39
C THR A 137 -2.47 16.80 3.10
N ASP A 138 -2.75 18.06 3.45
CA ASP A 138 -4.06 18.68 3.18
C ASP A 138 -4.36 18.76 1.68
N GLN A 139 -3.35 19.11 0.91
CA GLN A 139 -3.36 19.11 -0.55
C GLN A 139 -2.57 17.90 -1.04
N ALA A 140 -3.07 17.28 -2.11
CA ALA A 140 -2.42 16.10 -2.63
C ALA A 140 -1.07 16.48 -3.25
N VAL A 141 -0.04 15.69 -2.91
CA VAL A 141 1.29 15.80 -3.49
C VAL A 141 1.42 14.67 -4.52
N ASN A 142 1.82 15.01 -5.74
CA ASN A 142 1.89 14.05 -6.84
C ASN A 142 3.14 13.16 -6.72
N LEU A 143 2.96 11.84 -6.76
CA LEU A 143 4.07 10.88 -6.76
C LEU A 143 4.59 10.68 -8.18
N VAL A 144 5.76 11.27 -8.49
CA VAL A 144 6.49 11.17 -9.77
C VAL A 144 5.75 11.74 -10.99
N ASN A 145 4.46 11.45 -11.18
CA ASN A 145 3.61 11.95 -12.25
C ASN A 145 2.30 12.58 -11.69
N PRO A 146 1.59 13.40 -12.48
CA PRO A 146 0.33 14.02 -12.06
C PRO A 146 -0.84 13.05 -11.85
N ASP A 147 -0.73 11.82 -12.38
CA ASP A 147 -1.79 10.81 -12.33
C ASP A 147 -1.87 10.09 -10.97
N HIS A 148 -0.95 10.41 -10.06
CA HIS A 148 -0.87 9.81 -8.73
C HIS A 148 -0.89 10.88 -7.63
N PRO A 149 -2.03 11.56 -7.39
CA PRO A 149 -2.18 12.46 -6.26
C PRO A 149 -2.20 11.66 -4.95
N VAL A 150 -1.37 12.04 -3.98
CA VAL A 150 -1.23 11.34 -2.69
C VAL A 150 -1.51 12.29 -1.52
N ASN A 151 -2.34 11.84 -0.59
CA ASN A 151 -2.61 12.54 0.67
C ASN A 151 -2.04 11.81 1.88
N LEU A 152 -1.95 10.48 1.83
CA LEU A 152 -1.57 9.65 2.97
C LEU A 152 -0.23 8.96 2.67
N TRP A 153 0.81 9.37 3.38
CA TRP A 153 2.18 8.89 3.21
C TRP A 153 2.59 8.08 4.43
N PHE A 154 2.58 6.76 4.28
CA PHE A 154 3.03 5.84 5.32
C PHE A 154 4.50 5.49 5.10
N VAL A 155 5.27 5.42 6.18
CA VAL A 155 6.61 4.81 6.18
C VAL A 155 6.61 3.62 7.11
N LEU A 156 6.90 2.44 6.56
CA LEU A 156 7.05 1.20 7.33
C LEU A 156 8.53 0.81 7.37
N ALA A 157 9.01 0.55 8.58
CA ALA A 157 10.29 -0.12 8.81
C ALA A 157 10.05 -1.30 9.72
N ALA A 158 10.19 -2.51 9.20
CA ALA A 158 10.12 -3.74 9.98
C ALA A 158 11.52 -4.29 10.20
N THR A 159 11.73 -5.10 11.25
CA THR A 159 13.00 -5.77 11.58
C THR A 159 13.08 -7.23 11.10
N ASP A 160 11.96 -7.78 10.66
CA ASP A 160 11.84 -9.15 10.15
C ASP A 160 10.61 -9.29 9.24
N ASN A 161 10.60 -10.34 8.43
CA ASN A 161 9.54 -10.58 7.43
C ASN A 161 8.17 -10.87 8.06
N GLN A 162 8.11 -11.49 9.24
CA GLN A 162 6.83 -11.85 9.86
C GLN A 162 6.13 -10.59 10.35
N THR A 163 6.84 -9.76 11.12
CA THR A 163 6.32 -8.49 11.62
C THR A 163 5.96 -7.54 10.47
N HIS A 164 6.76 -7.51 9.41
CA HIS A 164 6.46 -6.77 8.19
C HIS A 164 5.08 -7.14 7.61
N LEU A 165 4.83 -8.45 7.43
CA LEU A 165 3.56 -8.94 6.90
C LEU A 165 2.40 -8.64 7.84
N SER A 166 2.58 -8.76 9.16
CA SER A 166 1.53 -8.46 10.13
C SER A 166 1.10 -6.99 10.08
N VAL A 167 2.05 -6.05 9.96
CA VAL A 167 1.72 -4.61 9.84
C VAL A 167 1.06 -4.30 8.51
N ILE A 168 1.55 -4.87 7.40
CA ILE A 168 0.91 -4.70 6.09
C ILE A 168 -0.52 -5.23 6.11
N GLN A 169 -0.79 -6.38 6.72
CA GLN A 169 -2.16 -6.91 6.82
C GLN A 169 -3.08 -5.94 7.56
N GLY A 170 -2.66 -5.42 8.71
CA GLY A 170 -3.44 -4.42 9.45
C GLY A 170 -3.67 -3.15 8.63
N LEU A 171 -2.64 -2.67 7.91
CA LEU A 171 -2.78 -1.55 7.00
C LEU A 171 -3.76 -1.86 5.87
N MET A 172 -3.70 -3.03 5.24
CA MET A 172 -4.62 -3.37 4.15
C MET A 172 -6.07 -3.42 4.62
N GLU A 173 -6.34 -3.97 5.81
CA GLU A 173 -7.69 -3.93 6.40
C GLU A 173 -8.21 -2.50 6.59
N LEU A 174 -7.34 -1.58 7.04
CA LEU A 174 -7.65 -0.16 7.17
C LEU A 174 -7.88 0.50 5.80
N LEU A 175 -6.97 0.29 4.85
CA LEU A 175 -6.90 1.01 3.58
C LEU A 175 -7.91 0.48 2.54
N MET A 176 -8.40 -0.75 2.71
CA MET A 176 -9.52 -1.28 1.91
C MET A 176 -10.88 -0.71 2.33
N ASN A 177 -10.95 -0.02 3.48
CA ASN A 177 -12.16 0.69 3.89
C ASN A 177 -12.17 2.12 3.32
N GLU A 178 -12.82 2.29 2.16
CA GLU A 178 -12.89 3.58 1.47
C GLU A 178 -13.45 4.72 2.33
N GLN A 179 -14.42 4.42 3.21
CA GLN A 179 -14.99 5.42 4.11
C GLN A 179 -13.95 5.93 5.11
N LYS A 180 -13.14 5.02 5.67
CA LYS A 180 -12.02 5.40 6.55
C LYS A 180 -10.95 6.17 5.80
N VAL A 181 -10.57 5.73 4.60
CA VAL A 181 -9.57 6.44 3.78
C VAL A 181 -10.04 7.86 3.47
N GLN A 182 -11.30 8.03 3.07
CA GLN A 182 -11.86 9.35 2.79
C GLN A 182 -11.92 10.22 4.06
N ALA A 183 -12.30 9.63 5.21
CA ALA A 183 -12.28 10.33 6.49
C ALA A 183 -10.86 10.77 6.88
N MET A 184 -9.84 9.93 6.66
CA MET A 184 -8.44 10.30 6.91
C MET A 184 -7.97 11.44 6.00
N CYS A 185 -8.33 11.42 4.72
CA CYS A 185 -8.03 12.52 3.79
C CYS A 185 -8.66 13.85 4.23
N ASN A 186 -9.84 13.81 4.87
CA ASN A 186 -10.57 14.99 5.34
C ASN A 186 -10.20 15.41 6.78
N ALA A 187 -9.46 14.59 7.52
CA ALA A 187 -9.09 14.88 8.90
C ALA A 187 -8.21 16.14 8.96
N THR A 188 -8.49 17.02 9.92
CA THR A 188 -7.77 18.29 10.12
C THR A 188 -6.93 18.29 11.39
N LYS A 189 -7.07 17.24 12.21
CA LYS A 189 -6.34 17.07 13.48
C LYS A 189 -5.79 15.65 13.59
N VAL A 190 -4.63 15.52 14.23
CA VAL A 190 -3.98 14.23 14.47
C VAL A 190 -4.87 13.30 15.30
N GLU A 191 -5.59 13.84 16.30
CA GLU A 191 -6.54 13.08 17.11
C GLU A 191 -7.63 12.41 16.27
N GLN A 192 -8.14 13.10 15.25
CA GLN A 192 -9.15 12.54 14.34
C GLN A 192 -8.57 11.39 13.52
N LEU A 193 -7.34 11.54 13.03
CA LEU A 193 -6.65 10.45 12.31
C LEU A 193 -6.54 9.21 13.19
N LEU A 194 -6.03 9.37 14.41
CA LEU A 194 -5.88 8.25 15.35
C LEU A 194 -7.21 7.58 15.67
N GLU A 195 -8.28 8.36 15.89
CA GLU A 195 -9.63 7.84 16.11
C GLU A 195 -10.16 7.02 14.91
N ILE A 196 -9.98 7.51 13.68
CA ILE A 196 -10.42 6.81 12.45
C ILE A 196 -9.66 5.49 12.25
N ILE A 197 -8.35 5.51 12.49
CA ILE A 197 -7.49 4.32 12.39
C ILE A 197 -7.88 3.31 13.48
N GLY A 198 -8.44 3.77 14.60
CA GLY A 198 -8.82 2.96 15.74
C GLY A 198 -7.65 2.73 16.69
N THR A 199 -6.77 3.73 16.80
CA THR A 199 -5.61 3.76 17.70
C THR A 199 -5.87 4.75 18.84
N LYS A 200 -5.55 4.39 20.08
CA LYS A 200 -5.87 5.19 21.28
C LYS A 200 -4.73 6.10 21.73
#